data_AF-A0A8T8XD69-F1
#
_entry.id   AF-A0A8T8XD69-F1
#
_cell.length_a   1.000
_cell.length_b   1.000
_cell.length_c   1.000
_cell.angle_alpha   90.00
_cell.angle_beta   90.00
_cell.angle_gamma   90.00
#
_symmetry.space_group_name_H-M   'P 1'
#
loop_
_entity.id
_entity.type
_entity.pdbx_description
1 polymer ?
#
loop_
_entity_poly.entity_id
_entity_poly.type
_entity_poly.pdbx_seq_one_letter_code
_entity_poly.pdbx_strand_id
1 'polypeptide(L)'
;MFRSSVTRAARAATSQPTSASLRTFATAAPPSSSSSSSSSPSAAHPVTPSSTRNHKIVVIGGGTAGLNVSHQLLHTGQYTQDDIAIVDPAEWHHYQAGWTLVGGGVKTKEELRRPLPGLVDAKLKLYGQAVDGFTPDQNTVTLANGDRLGYEQLIVVPGIHVNFNSIKGLPEALADPNSLVSSIYGYEHVDKVYRTLNQLKRGKALFTQPAGVLKCAGAPQKIMWLALDHWKQAGLYDPANPANSAIQISFATGLPGMFGVPKYSAALEALRQERGVEGLFQHDLVAVEGNTATFAKGDGSGGQVQREFDLLHVVPKMGPHAFVKNSPLADAAGFVDVDNATTQHKKFKNVWSIGDASSLPTSKTTAAITAETPVLVRNLLRAVEGKAPDAEYDGYTSCPLTTEYGKVLLAEFKYAGVPKETFGGWFGIDQAVPRKAFWQLKKNFFPWVYYNNLVNGTWGGPKGWLR
;
A
#
# COMPACT_ATOMS: atom_id res chain seq x y z
N MET A 1 60.55 -18.52 35.02
CA MET A 1 60.45 -19.80 35.75
C MET A 1 59.77 -20.79 34.80
N PHE A 2 60.54 -21.68 34.16
CA PHE A 2 60.54 -23.14 34.43
C PHE A 2 59.13 -23.77 34.27
N ARG A 3 58.86 -24.80 33.46
CA ARG A 3 59.66 -25.70 32.61
C ARG A 3 58.68 -26.62 31.84
N SER A 4 59.06 -27.00 30.60
CA SER A 4 58.93 -28.31 29.90
C SER A 4 57.57 -29.06 29.88
N SER A 5 57.20 -29.94 28.94
CA SER A 5 57.87 -30.78 27.91
C SER A 5 56.72 -31.48 27.14
N VAL A 6 56.62 -31.48 25.81
CA VAL A 6 57.26 -32.37 24.80
C VAL A 6 56.69 -33.81 24.71
N THR A 7 56.27 -34.16 23.47
CA THR A 7 56.05 -35.50 22.82
C THR A 7 54.87 -36.38 23.29
N ARG A 8 54.17 -37.16 22.44
CA ARG A 8 54.66 -38.01 21.33
C ARG A 8 53.52 -38.42 20.36
N ALA A 9 53.90 -38.67 19.11
CA ALA A 9 53.10 -39.17 17.99
C ALA A 9 52.86 -40.69 18.02
N ALA A 10 51.87 -41.17 17.23
CA ALA A 10 51.99 -42.30 16.26
C ALA A 10 50.63 -42.82 15.73
N ARG A 11 50.46 -42.82 14.38
CA ARG A 11 50.15 -43.95 13.46
C ARG A 11 48.98 -44.91 13.81
N ALA A 12 48.22 -45.54 12.90
CA ALA A 12 48.20 -45.79 11.45
C ALA A 12 46.83 -46.50 11.18
N ALA A 13 46.06 -46.20 10.12
CA ALA A 13 46.06 -46.82 8.79
C ALA A 13 44.84 -47.75 8.51
N THR A 14 44.31 -47.61 7.28
CA THR A 14 43.72 -48.65 6.38
C THR A 14 42.44 -49.38 6.84
N SER A 15 41.38 -49.57 6.05
CA SER A 15 41.32 -50.00 4.64
C SER A 15 39.87 -49.96 4.11
N GLN A 16 39.69 -49.57 2.85
CA GLN A 16 38.70 -50.12 1.89
C GLN A 16 39.37 -51.35 1.20
N PRO A 17 38.71 -52.30 0.47
CA PRO A 17 37.73 -52.03 -0.61
C PRO A 17 36.72 -53.16 -1.02
N THR A 18 35.85 -52.88 -2.03
CA THR A 18 35.37 -53.74 -3.18
C THR A 18 34.73 -55.13 -2.94
N SER A 19 33.88 -55.76 -3.77
CA SER A 19 33.11 -55.53 -5.00
C SER A 19 32.24 -56.78 -5.29
N ALA A 20 31.28 -56.67 -6.22
CA ALA A 20 30.83 -57.69 -7.20
C ALA A 20 29.96 -58.93 -6.80
N SER A 21 28.67 -58.87 -7.19
CA SER A 21 27.98 -59.66 -8.25
C SER A 21 28.00 -61.21 -8.33
N LEU A 22 26.78 -61.77 -8.48
CA LEU A 22 26.28 -62.83 -9.41
C LEU A 22 25.68 -64.15 -8.84
N ARG A 23 24.40 -64.37 -9.24
CA ARG A 23 23.68 -65.58 -9.74
C ARG A 23 23.49 -66.81 -8.83
N THR A 24 22.25 -67.12 -8.41
CA THR A 24 21.19 -67.97 -9.05
C THR A 24 21.27 -69.45 -8.65
N PHE A 25 20.21 -70.00 -8.02
CA PHE A 25 19.50 -71.25 -8.40
C PHE A 25 18.32 -71.52 -7.45
N ALA A 26 17.34 -72.28 -7.95
CA ALA A 26 15.93 -72.32 -7.55
C ALA A 26 15.52 -73.56 -6.72
N THR A 27 14.19 -73.70 -6.54
CA THR A 27 13.35 -74.83 -6.06
C THR A 27 12.89 -74.74 -4.59
N ALA A 28 11.63 -74.95 -4.17
CA ALA A 28 10.42 -75.54 -4.77
C ALA A 28 9.12 -74.96 -4.13
N ALA A 29 7.97 -75.07 -4.82
CA ALA A 29 6.61 -74.68 -4.38
C ALA A 29 5.93 -75.80 -3.53
N PRO A 30 4.73 -75.65 -2.88
CA PRO A 30 3.44 -75.37 -3.56
C PRO A 30 2.40 -74.60 -2.66
N PRO A 31 1.06 -74.58 -2.88
CA PRO A 31 0.28 -73.33 -2.89
C PRO A 31 -0.79 -73.22 -1.77
N SER A 32 -1.29 -72.01 -1.46
CA SER A 32 -2.72 -71.81 -1.13
C SER A 32 -3.12 -70.38 -0.76
N SER A 33 -4.34 -70.07 -1.19
CA SER A 33 -5.32 -69.11 -0.64
C SER A 33 -5.06 -67.61 -0.77
N SER A 34 -5.71 -67.06 -1.80
CA SER A 34 -6.16 -65.69 -1.94
C SER A 34 -6.99 -65.19 -0.74
N SER A 35 -6.58 -64.06 -0.16
CA SER A 35 -7.45 -63.18 0.62
C SER A 35 -7.59 -61.84 -0.11
N SER A 36 -8.77 -61.60 -0.65
CA SER A 36 -9.19 -60.35 -1.26
C SER A 36 -9.31 -59.24 -0.21
N SER A 37 -8.46 -58.21 -0.30
CA SER A 37 -8.72 -56.91 0.35
C SER A 37 -9.45 -56.01 -0.64
N SER A 38 -10.73 -55.77 -0.37
CA SER A 38 -11.58 -54.81 -1.07
C SER A 38 -11.05 -53.38 -0.90
N SER A 39 -10.53 -52.79 -1.97
CA SER A 39 -10.31 -51.35 -2.05
C SER A 39 -11.66 -50.66 -2.30
N SER A 40 -12.19 -49.98 -1.28
CA SER A 40 -13.31 -49.05 -1.44
C SER A 40 -12.89 -47.92 -2.39
N PRO A 41 -13.69 -47.57 -3.41
CA PRO A 41 -13.39 -46.39 -4.22
C PRO A 41 -13.57 -45.15 -3.33
N SER A 42 -12.50 -44.37 -3.21
CA SER A 42 -12.55 -43.02 -2.64
C SER A 42 -13.59 -42.24 -3.43
N ALA A 43 -14.69 -41.86 -2.77
CA ALA A 43 -15.71 -41.02 -3.36
C ALA A 43 -15.05 -39.72 -3.83
N ALA A 44 -14.95 -39.53 -5.15
CA ALA A 44 -14.61 -38.26 -5.72
C ALA A 44 -15.67 -37.26 -5.25
N HIS A 45 -15.24 -36.19 -4.56
CA HIS A 45 -16.11 -35.07 -4.30
C HIS A 45 -16.65 -34.57 -5.64
N PRO A 46 -17.97 -34.37 -5.80
CA PRO A 46 -18.51 -33.82 -7.02
C PRO A 46 -17.87 -32.45 -7.24
N VAL A 47 -17.14 -32.29 -8.35
CA VAL A 47 -16.72 -30.99 -8.85
C VAL A 47 -18.03 -30.27 -9.20
N THR A 48 -18.50 -29.40 -8.30
CA THR A 48 -19.63 -28.53 -8.58
C THR A 48 -19.30 -27.78 -9.88
N PRO A 49 -20.16 -27.80 -10.90
CA PRO A 49 -19.87 -27.11 -12.15
C PRO A 49 -19.65 -25.62 -11.84
N SER A 50 -18.50 -25.08 -12.26
CA SER A 50 -18.20 -23.65 -12.12
C SER A 50 -19.29 -22.86 -12.83
N SER A 51 -20.14 -22.13 -12.09
CA SER A 51 -21.16 -21.29 -12.71
C SER A 51 -20.52 -19.99 -13.17
N THR A 52 -20.47 -19.74 -14.49
CA THR A 52 -20.12 -18.42 -15.00
C THR A 52 -21.30 -17.47 -14.77
N ARG A 53 -21.08 -16.38 -14.04
CA ARG A 53 -22.07 -15.30 -13.86
C ARG A 53 -21.63 -14.10 -14.68
N ASN A 54 -22.57 -13.43 -15.34
CA ASN A 54 -22.26 -12.30 -16.21
C ASN A 54 -22.77 -11.00 -15.59
N HIS A 55 -21.95 -9.95 -15.69
CA HIS A 55 -22.29 -8.59 -15.27
C HIS A 55 -21.95 -7.62 -16.40
N LYS A 56 -22.66 -6.49 -16.51
CA LYS A 56 -22.24 -5.43 -17.45
C LYS A 56 -20.90 -4.86 -17.02
N ILE A 57 -20.72 -4.65 -15.72
CA ILE A 57 -19.48 -4.12 -15.16
C ILE A 57 -19.01 -5.02 -14.02
N VAL A 58 -17.75 -5.43 -14.07
CA VAL A 58 -17.05 -6.05 -12.93
C VAL A 58 -16.00 -5.08 -12.42
N VAL A 59 -16.02 -4.81 -11.11
CA VAL A 59 -15.08 -3.94 -10.40
C VAL A 59 -14.26 -4.77 -9.43
N ILE A 60 -12.94 -4.77 -9.60
CA ILE A 60 -12.01 -5.47 -8.73
C ILE A 60 -11.47 -4.52 -7.67
N GLY A 61 -11.83 -4.78 -6.41
CA GLY A 61 -11.51 -3.96 -5.26
C GLY A 61 -12.70 -3.11 -4.80
N GLY A 62 -13.11 -3.28 -3.54
CA GLY A 62 -14.10 -2.51 -2.77
C GLY A 62 -13.46 -1.41 -1.92
N GLY A 63 -12.26 -0.96 -2.31
CA GLY A 63 -11.58 0.18 -1.71
C GLY A 63 -12.17 1.52 -2.16
N THR A 64 -11.45 2.61 -1.88
CA THR A 64 -11.88 3.98 -2.19
C THR A 64 -12.31 4.16 -3.65
N ALA A 65 -11.49 3.70 -4.59
CA ALA A 65 -11.75 3.85 -6.02
C ALA A 65 -12.94 3.00 -6.47
N GLY A 66 -12.99 1.74 -6.04
CA GLY A 66 -14.04 0.80 -6.42
C GLY A 66 -15.43 1.20 -5.94
N LEU A 67 -15.56 1.64 -4.69
CA LEU A 67 -16.83 2.16 -4.19
C LEU A 67 -17.24 3.43 -4.93
N ASN A 68 -16.32 4.39 -5.09
CA ASN A 68 -16.61 5.66 -5.74
C ASN A 68 -17.09 5.47 -7.20
N VAL A 69 -16.35 4.68 -8.00
CA VAL A 69 -16.70 4.44 -9.41
C VAL A 69 -18.00 3.67 -9.54
N SER A 70 -18.23 2.65 -8.72
CA SER A 70 -19.45 1.83 -8.79
C SER A 70 -20.69 2.64 -8.47
N HIS A 71 -20.64 3.49 -7.43
CA HIS A 71 -21.77 4.35 -7.08
C HIS A 71 -21.97 5.49 -8.08
N GLN A 72 -20.91 6.09 -8.63
CA GLN A 72 -21.08 7.08 -9.72
C GLN A 72 -21.75 6.47 -10.93
N LEU A 73 -21.34 5.26 -11.35
CA LEU A 73 -21.99 4.53 -12.43
C LEU A 73 -23.46 4.24 -12.10
N LEU A 74 -23.76 3.78 -10.88
CA LEU A 74 -25.14 3.55 -10.44
C LEU A 74 -26.00 4.83 -10.49
N HIS A 75 -25.44 5.96 -10.07
CA HIS A 75 -26.11 7.26 -10.08
C HIS A 75 -26.42 7.81 -11.48
N THR A 76 -25.84 7.25 -12.54
CA THR A 76 -26.24 7.59 -13.92
C THR A 76 -27.66 7.16 -14.25
N GLY A 77 -28.23 6.22 -13.47
CA GLY A 77 -29.53 5.62 -13.74
C GLY A 77 -29.54 4.58 -14.87
N GLN A 78 -28.38 4.27 -15.47
CA GLN A 78 -28.28 3.32 -16.59
C GLN A 78 -28.14 1.85 -16.15
N TYR A 79 -27.85 1.61 -14.88
CA TYR A 79 -27.58 0.28 -14.34
C TYR A 79 -28.62 -0.12 -13.29
N THR A 80 -29.02 -1.39 -13.33
CA THR A 80 -30.05 -1.97 -12.48
C THR A 80 -29.47 -3.02 -11.53
N GLN A 81 -30.32 -3.76 -10.82
CA GLN A 81 -29.91 -4.76 -9.84
C GLN A 81 -28.88 -5.73 -10.44
N ASP A 82 -27.76 -5.88 -9.76
CA ASP A 82 -26.66 -6.79 -10.08
C ASP A 82 -26.00 -6.53 -11.46
N ASP A 83 -26.30 -5.45 -12.18
CA ASP A 83 -25.59 -5.09 -13.42
C ASP A 83 -24.09 -4.79 -13.17
N ILE A 84 -23.78 -4.26 -11.99
CA ILE A 84 -22.44 -3.93 -11.53
C ILE A 84 -22.07 -4.85 -10.36
N ALA A 85 -20.97 -5.59 -10.51
CA ALA A 85 -20.40 -6.43 -9.46
C ALA A 85 -19.13 -5.81 -8.89
N ILE A 86 -18.97 -5.87 -7.56
CA ILE A 86 -17.73 -5.54 -6.84
C ILE A 86 -17.16 -6.83 -6.26
N VAL A 87 -15.88 -7.07 -6.48
CA VAL A 87 -15.15 -8.23 -5.96
C VAL A 87 -14.09 -7.75 -4.98
N ASP A 88 -14.25 -8.10 -3.70
CA ASP A 88 -13.26 -7.80 -2.66
C ASP A 88 -13.39 -8.78 -1.48
N PRO A 89 -12.28 -9.40 -1.02
CA PRO A 89 -12.32 -10.32 0.11
C PRO A 89 -12.40 -9.63 1.48
N ALA A 90 -12.24 -8.31 1.58
CA ALA A 90 -12.16 -7.60 2.84
C ALA A 90 -13.53 -7.46 3.51
N GLU A 91 -13.59 -7.77 4.81
CA GLU A 91 -14.76 -7.48 5.63
C GLU A 91 -14.87 -5.98 5.99
N TRP A 92 -13.72 -5.30 6.05
CA TRP A 92 -13.61 -3.92 6.51
C TRP A 92 -13.09 -2.99 5.41
N HIS A 93 -13.77 -1.86 5.28
CA HIS A 93 -13.30 -0.73 4.49
C HIS A 93 -12.65 0.33 5.40
N HIS A 94 -11.48 0.84 4.99
CA HIS A 94 -10.68 1.76 5.80
C HIS A 94 -10.45 3.12 5.14
N TYR A 95 -10.66 4.21 5.89
CA TYR A 95 -10.18 5.54 5.52
C TYR A 95 -8.69 5.71 5.89
N GLN A 96 -7.80 5.19 5.05
CA GLN A 96 -6.37 5.07 5.34
C GLN A 96 -5.65 6.42 5.45
N ALA A 97 -6.12 7.47 4.78
CA ALA A 97 -5.52 8.81 4.89
C ALA A 97 -5.58 9.35 6.34
N GLY A 98 -6.56 8.88 7.13
CA GLY A 98 -6.69 9.21 8.54
C GLY A 98 -5.73 8.45 9.46
N TRP A 99 -5.04 7.40 9.03
CA TRP A 99 -4.09 6.65 9.86
C TRP A 99 -2.90 7.50 10.34
N THR A 100 -2.57 8.58 9.62
CA THR A 100 -1.63 9.60 10.10
C THR A 100 -2.11 10.31 11.38
N LEU A 101 -3.43 10.49 11.55
CA LEU A 101 -4.02 11.05 12.77
C LEU A 101 -4.04 10.04 13.91
N VAL A 102 -4.21 8.75 13.58
CA VAL A 102 -4.13 7.68 14.57
C VAL A 102 -2.72 7.57 15.13
N GLY A 103 -1.72 7.56 14.26
CA GLY A 103 -0.32 7.54 14.71
C GLY A 103 0.07 8.77 15.52
N GLY A 104 -0.56 9.92 15.28
CA GLY A 104 -0.43 11.13 16.11
C GLY A 104 -1.40 11.21 17.30
N GLY A 105 -2.14 10.15 17.65
CA GLY A 105 -3.03 10.16 18.82
C GLY A 105 -4.24 11.11 18.73
N VAL A 106 -4.60 11.58 17.54
CA VAL A 106 -5.72 12.51 17.30
C VAL A 106 -7.04 11.79 17.02
N LYS A 107 -6.97 10.52 16.59
CA LYS A 107 -8.10 9.65 16.27
C LYS A 107 -7.82 8.22 16.69
N THR A 108 -8.86 7.40 16.79
CA THR A 108 -8.74 5.94 16.90
C THR A 108 -8.80 5.28 15.51
N LYS A 109 -8.25 4.07 15.36
CA LYS A 109 -8.31 3.35 14.07
C LYS A 109 -9.72 2.83 13.79
N GLU A 110 -10.51 2.58 14.83
CA GLU A 110 -11.89 2.11 14.80
C GLU A 110 -12.84 3.17 14.22
N GLU A 111 -12.63 4.46 14.56
CA GLU A 111 -13.37 5.58 13.93
C GLU A 111 -13.25 5.58 12.39
N LEU A 112 -12.14 5.04 11.89
CA LEU A 112 -11.72 5.11 10.49
C LEU A 112 -11.95 3.80 9.72
N ARG A 113 -12.81 2.92 10.22
CA ARG A 113 -13.29 1.75 9.45
C ARG A 113 -14.82 1.65 9.45
N ARG A 114 -15.36 1.00 8.43
CA ARG A 114 -16.76 0.58 8.33
C ARG A 114 -16.81 -0.84 7.75
N PRO A 115 -17.82 -1.67 8.09
CA PRO A 115 -18.02 -2.93 7.38
C PRO A 115 -18.21 -2.64 5.89
N LEU A 116 -17.45 -3.32 5.02
CA LEU A 116 -17.53 -3.11 3.57
C LEU A 116 -18.97 -3.30 3.04
N PRO A 117 -19.72 -4.37 3.43
CA PRO A 117 -21.09 -4.55 2.94
C PRO A 117 -22.02 -3.38 3.27
N GLY A 118 -21.78 -2.67 4.38
CA GLY A 118 -22.60 -1.52 4.77
C GLY A 118 -22.33 -0.24 3.96
N LEU A 119 -21.32 -0.24 3.09
CA LEU A 119 -21.00 0.86 2.17
C LEU A 119 -21.38 0.58 0.72
N VAL A 120 -21.93 -0.60 0.42
CA VAL A 120 -22.30 -1.01 -0.93
C VAL A 120 -23.81 -0.86 -1.08
N ASP A 121 -24.27 -0.09 -2.07
CA ASP A 121 -25.69 0.01 -2.41
C ASP A 121 -26.28 -1.37 -2.73
N ALA A 122 -27.52 -1.62 -2.30
CA ALA A 122 -28.18 -2.93 -2.46
C ALA A 122 -28.34 -3.38 -3.92
N LYS A 123 -28.29 -2.46 -4.88
CA LYS A 123 -28.31 -2.76 -6.33
C LYS A 123 -26.98 -3.27 -6.86
N LEU A 124 -25.88 -3.07 -6.13
CA LEU A 124 -24.55 -3.52 -6.51
C LEU A 124 -24.29 -4.92 -5.94
N LYS A 125 -23.78 -5.83 -6.77
CA LYS A 125 -23.48 -7.19 -6.32
C LYS A 125 -22.11 -7.26 -5.66
N LEU A 126 -22.04 -7.47 -4.35
CA LEU A 126 -20.76 -7.73 -3.66
C LEU A 126 -20.41 -9.22 -3.65
N TYR A 127 -19.18 -9.53 -4.07
CA TYR A 127 -18.53 -10.83 -3.98
C TYR A 127 -17.39 -10.76 -2.96
N GLY A 128 -17.55 -11.44 -1.82
CA GLY A 128 -16.57 -11.52 -0.73
C GLY A 128 -15.36 -12.40 -1.04
N GLN A 129 -14.98 -12.53 -2.31
CA GLN A 129 -13.94 -13.44 -2.78
C GLN A 129 -12.70 -12.65 -3.23
N ALA A 130 -11.52 -13.26 -3.09
CA ALA A 130 -10.32 -12.76 -3.73
C ALA A 130 -10.34 -13.09 -5.24
N VAL A 131 -9.62 -12.30 -6.03
CA VAL A 131 -9.35 -12.59 -7.44
C VAL A 131 -8.11 -13.47 -7.55
N ASP A 132 -8.20 -14.50 -8.40
CA ASP A 132 -7.07 -15.36 -8.75
C ASP A 132 -6.39 -14.89 -10.04
N GLY A 133 -7.17 -14.54 -11.08
CA GLY A 133 -6.61 -14.12 -12.36
C GLY A 133 -7.59 -13.50 -13.35
N PHE A 134 -7.04 -13.02 -14.45
CA PHE A 134 -7.74 -12.33 -15.53
C PHE A 134 -7.55 -13.05 -16.86
N THR A 135 -8.63 -13.21 -17.62
CA THR A 135 -8.60 -13.70 -19.01
C THR A 135 -9.26 -12.67 -19.92
N PRO A 136 -8.57 -11.56 -20.22
CA PRO A 136 -9.19 -10.41 -20.89
C PRO A 136 -9.60 -10.68 -22.33
N ASP A 137 -8.95 -11.60 -23.05
CA ASP A 137 -9.38 -12.03 -24.39
C ASP A 137 -10.73 -12.77 -24.38
N GLN A 138 -11.15 -13.28 -23.21
CA GLN A 138 -12.43 -13.95 -22.99
C GLN A 138 -13.38 -13.13 -22.10
N ASN A 139 -13.03 -11.88 -21.80
CA ASN A 139 -13.76 -11.00 -20.90
C ASN A 139 -14.20 -11.68 -19.58
N THR A 140 -13.29 -12.42 -18.95
CA THR A 140 -13.59 -13.21 -17.74
C THR A 140 -12.59 -12.95 -16.62
N VAL A 141 -13.07 -12.89 -15.38
CA VAL A 141 -12.28 -12.90 -14.14
C VAL A 141 -12.47 -14.24 -13.45
N THR A 142 -11.38 -14.84 -12.97
CA THR A 142 -11.42 -16.06 -12.13
C THR A 142 -11.24 -15.67 -10.67
N LEU A 143 -12.17 -16.11 -9.82
CA LEU A 143 -12.14 -15.91 -8.38
C LEU A 143 -11.34 -17.03 -7.70
N ALA A 144 -10.85 -16.78 -6.49
CA ALA A 144 -10.04 -17.73 -5.72
C ALA A 144 -10.77 -19.04 -5.35
N ASN A 145 -12.10 -19.04 -5.40
CA ASN A 145 -12.91 -20.25 -5.20
C ASN A 145 -13.17 -21.03 -6.51
N GLY A 146 -12.61 -20.59 -7.64
CA GLY A 146 -12.80 -21.19 -8.96
C GLY A 146 -14.01 -20.68 -9.74
N ASP A 147 -14.86 -19.85 -9.13
CA ASP A 147 -15.97 -19.21 -9.85
C ASP A 147 -15.45 -18.24 -10.92
N ARG A 148 -16.25 -18.05 -11.97
CA ARG A 148 -15.92 -17.16 -13.09
C ARG A 148 -16.96 -16.07 -13.23
N LEU A 149 -16.49 -14.83 -13.44
CA LEU A 149 -17.32 -13.68 -13.72
C LEU A 149 -17.04 -13.18 -15.14
N GLY A 150 -18.03 -13.24 -16.02
CA GLY A 150 -18.00 -12.60 -17.33
C GLY A 150 -18.35 -11.11 -17.21
N TYR A 151 -17.73 -10.26 -18.05
CA TYR A 151 -17.96 -8.82 -18.04
C TYR A 151 -18.11 -8.23 -19.45
N GLU A 152 -18.87 -7.13 -19.56
CA GLU A 152 -18.77 -6.26 -20.74
C GLU A 152 -17.64 -5.23 -20.55
N GLN A 153 -17.56 -4.64 -19.36
CA GLN A 153 -16.50 -3.72 -18.92
C GLN A 153 -15.86 -4.20 -17.61
N LEU A 154 -14.54 -4.06 -17.50
CA LEU A 154 -13.76 -4.41 -16.30
C LEU A 154 -13.06 -3.18 -15.73
N ILE A 155 -13.21 -2.94 -14.44
CA ILE A 155 -12.52 -1.88 -13.71
C ILE A 155 -11.60 -2.53 -12.68
N VAL A 156 -10.28 -2.36 -12.80
CA VAL A 156 -9.29 -3.01 -11.92
C VAL A 156 -8.68 -1.98 -10.97
N VAL A 157 -9.13 -1.98 -9.71
CA VAL A 157 -8.75 -0.98 -8.69
C VAL A 157 -8.49 -1.57 -7.28
N PRO A 158 -7.73 -2.67 -7.15
CA PRO A 158 -7.49 -3.32 -5.84
C PRO A 158 -6.60 -2.52 -4.88
N GLY A 159 -6.12 -1.34 -5.29
CA GLY A 159 -5.15 -0.56 -4.54
C GLY A 159 -3.72 -1.05 -4.74
N ILE A 160 -2.90 -0.91 -3.70
CA ILE A 160 -1.48 -1.28 -3.72
C ILE A 160 -1.13 -2.16 -2.51
N HIS A 161 -0.29 -3.15 -2.75
CA HIS A 161 0.19 -4.07 -1.72
C HIS A 161 1.29 -3.41 -0.89
N VAL A 162 1.17 -3.52 0.44
CA VAL A 162 2.16 -3.06 1.42
C VAL A 162 3.00 -4.27 1.83
N ASN A 163 4.26 -4.33 1.38
CA ASN A 163 5.11 -5.50 1.55
C ASN A 163 6.00 -5.37 2.80
N PHE A 164 5.48 -5.76 3.96
CA PHE A 164 6.27 -5.75 5.20
C PHE A 164 7.49 -6.70 5.15
N ASN A 165 7.46 -7.73 4.29
CA ASN A 165 8.60 -8.63 4.08
C ASN A 165 9.71 -8.02 3.21
N SER A 166 9.54 -6.79 2.70
CA SER A 166 10.57 -6.13 1.89
C SER A 166 11.80 -5.69 2.70
N ILE A 167 11.69 -5.68 4.02
CA ILE A 167 12.75 -5.27 4.95
C ILE A 167 13.00 -6.45 5.87
N LYS A 168 14.23 -6.96 5.86
CA LYS A 168 14.62 -8.09 6.71
C LYS A 168 14.42 -7.72 8.19
N GLY A 169 13.77 -8.59 8.96
CA GLY A 169 13.51 -8.40 10.40
C GLY A 169 12.34 -7.48 10.75
N LEU A 170 11.69 -6.84 9.76
CA LEU A 170 10.58 -5.93 10.00
C LEU A 170 9.30 -6.64 10.50
N PRO A 171 8.86 -7.77 9.94
CA PRO A 171 7.65 -8.46 10.42
C PRO A 171 7.76 -8.82 11.90
N GLU A 172 8.91 -9.35 12.33
CA GLU A 172 9.19 -9.74 13.71
C GLU A 172 9.19 -8.51 14.63
N ALA A 173 9.86 -7.43 14.22
CA ALA A 173 9.92 -6.19 15.00
C ALA A 173 8.56 -5.48 15.14
N LEU A 174 7.67 -5.59 14.14
CA LEU A 174 6.32 -5.05 14.20
C LEU A 174 5.42 -5.91 15.11
N ALA A 175 5.55 -7.23 15.03
CA ALA A 175 4.77 -8.18 15.82
C ALA A 175 5.10 -8.14 17.32
N ASP A 176 6.35 -7.83 17.70
CA ASP A 176 6.74 -7.68 19.11
C ASP A 176 6.03 -6.47 19.75
N PRO A 177 5.18 -6.67 20.78
CA PRO A 177 4.46 -5.57 21.44
C PRO A 177 5.38 -4.60 22.20
N ASN A 178 6.57 -5.03 22.61
CA ASN A 178 7.53 -4.23 23.38
C ASN A 178 8.51 -3.45 22.50
N SER A 179 8.66 -3.87 21.24
CA SER A 179 9.49 -3.18 20.26
C SER A 179 8.97 -1.76 20.00
N LEU A 180 9.88 -0.79 19.92
CA LEU A 180 9.58 0.59 19.53
C LEU A 180 9.57 0.81 17.99
N VAL A 181 9.49 -0.28 17.23
CA VAL A 181 9.29 -0.28 15.78
C VAL A 181 7.81 -0.24 15.45
N SER A 182 7.37 0.70 14.62
CA SER A 182 5.96 0.93 14.31
C SER A 182 5.74 1.37 12.86
N SER A 183 4.50 1.29 12.35
CA SER A 183 4.15 1.77 11.02
C SER A 183 2.69 2.25 10.96
N ILE A 184 2.45 3.34 10.21
CA ILE A 184 1.08 3.84 9.94
C ILE A 184 0.43 3.13 8.75
N TYR A 185 1.12 2.21 8.07
CA TYR A 185 0.67 1.62 6.81
C TYR A 185 -0.03 0.27 6.96
N GLY A 186 -0.25 -0.19 8.20
CA GLY A 186 -1.02 -1.39 8.51
C GLY A 186 -2.00 -1.15 9.65
N TYR A 187 -3.23 -1.64 9.51
CA TYR A 187 -4.28 -1.48 10.53
C TYR A 187 -3.89 -2.11 11.88
N GLU A 188 -3.16 -3.22 11.86
CA GLU A 188 -2.67 -3.90 13.07
C GLU A 188 -1.49 -3.17 13.75
N HIS A 189 -0.88 -2.20 13.08
CA HIS A 189 0.34 -1.53 13.55
C HIS A 189 0.18 -0.03 13.81
N VAL A 190 -0.89 0.59 13.29
CA VAL A 190 -1.05 2.05 13.30
C VAL A 190 -1.19 2.63 14.72
N ASP A 191 -1.84 1.92 15.63
CA ASP A 191 -2.02 2.34 17.03
C ASP A 191 -0.74 2.18 17.87
N LYS A 192 0.18 1.30 17.46
CA LYS A 192 1.52 1.16 18.05
C LYS A 192 2.30 2.47 17.93
N VAL A 193 2.11 3.23 16.86
CA VAL A 193 2.86 4.48 16.63
C VAL A 193 2.67 5.47 17.78
N TYR A 194 1.44 5.82 18.16
CA TYR A 194 1.25 6.80 19.25
C TYR A 194 1.76 6.27 20.59
N ARG A 195 1.65 4.96 20.82
CA ARG A 195 2.21 4.30 22.01
C ARG A 195 3.72 4.45 22.09
N THR A 196 4.44 4.17 21.01
CA THR A 196 5.90 4.27 20.98
C THR A 196 6.36 5.73 21.14
N LEU A 197 5.64 6.69 20.55
CA LEU A 197 5.91 8.13 20.76
C LEU A 197 5.81 8.51 22.25
N ASN A 198 4.80 8.03 22.96
CA ASN A 198 4.64 8.28 24.39
C ASN A 198 5.72 7.59 25.25
N GLN A 199 6.22 6.42 24.83
CA GLN A 199 7.22 5.65 25.56
C GLN A 199 8.62 6.24 25.43
N LEU A 200 9.00 6.77 24.27
CA LEU A 200 10.32 7.36 24.07
C LEU A 200 10.46 8.64 24.90
N LYS A 201 11.41 8.65 25.84
CA LYS A 201 11.76 9.84 26.66
C LYS A 201 13.11 10.44 26.33
N ARG A 202 13.99 9.68 25.67
CA ARG A 202 15.32 10.11 25.22
C ARG A 202 15.83 9.17 24.14
N GLY A 203 16.79 9.64 23.34
CA GLY A 203 17.49 8.84 22.34
C GLY A 203 17.13 9.20 20.90
N LYS A 204 17.42 8.29 19.98
CA LYS A 204 17.35 8.50 18.53
C LYS A 204 16.01 8.03 17.97
N ALA A 205 15.20 8.95 17.46
CA ALA A 205 13.96 8.67 16.75
C ALA A 205 14.20 8.72 15.23
N LEU A 206 14.04 7.58 14.56
CA LEU A 206 14.26 7.44 13.13
C LEU A 206 12.94 7.21 12.39
N PHE A 207 12.68 8.01 11.36
CA PHE A 207 11.52 7.90 10.49
C PHE A 207 11.96 7.58 9.08
N THR A 208 11.34 6.61 8.41
CA THR A 208 11.80 6.16 7.09
C THR A 208 10.79 6.36 5.97
N GLN A 209 11.30 6.61 4.77
CA GLN A 209 10.55 6.61 3.52
C GLN A 209 11.33 5.82 2.46
N PRO A 210 10.76 4.77 1.85
CA PRO A 210 11.47 3.99 0.86
C PRO A 210 11.58 4.74 -0.47
N ALA A 211 12.58 4.37 -1.27
CA ALA A 211 12.58 4.68 -2.70
C ALA A 211 11.46 3.92 -3.46
N GLY A 212 11.02 4.48 -4.58
CA GLY A 212 10.00 3.88 -5.46
C GLY A 212 8.58 4.36 -5.20
N VAL A 213 7.61 3.57 -5.68
CA VAL A 213 6.19 3.92 -5.60
C VAL A 213 5.63 3.66 -4.20
N LEU A 214 4.94 4.64 -3.63
CA LEU A 214 4.19 4.48 -2.39
C LEU A 214 2.86 5.24 -2.40
N LYS A 215 1.85 4.73 -1.68
CA LYS A 215 0.62 5.48 -1.44
C LYS A 215 0.87 6.59 -0.42
N CYS A 216 0.36 7.78 -0.72
CA CYS A 216 0.54 9.00 0.06
C CYS A 216 2.02 9.27 0.41
N ALA A 217 2.83 9.67 -0.58
CA ALA A 217 4.26 9.95 -0.42
C ALA A 217 4.65 10.90 0.73
N GLY A 218 3.73 11.78 1.15
CA GLY A 218 3.95 12.67 2.29
C GLY A 218 3.66 12.09 3.66
N ALA A 219 2.97 10.95 3.79
CA ALA A 219 2.62 10.39 5.10
C ALA A 219 3.81 9.99 6.01
N PRO A 220 4.99 9.55 5.49
CA PRO A 220 6.16 9.25 6.33
C PRO A 220 6.62 10.48 7.13
N GLN A 221 6.73 11.64 6.49
CA GLN A 221 7.11 12.88 7.16
C GLN A 221 5.96 13.49 7.99
N LYS A 222 4.69 13.23 7.65
CA LYS A 222 3.54 13.68 8.47
C LYS A 222 3.62 13.17 9.89
N ILE A 223 3.96 11.90 10.08
CA ILE A 223 4.07 11.32 11.41
C ILE A 223 5.32 11.82 12.14
N MET A 224 6.44 12.01 11.44
CA MET A 224 7.63 12.65 11.99
C MET A 224 7.33 14.05 12.54
N TRP A 225 6.60 14.87 11.78
CA TRP A 225 6.22 16.21 12.23
C TRP A 225 5.31 16.21 13.45
N LEU A 226 4.36 15.27 13.53
CA LEU A 226 3.50 15.11 14.70
C LEU A 226 4.28 14.55 15.91
N ALA A 227 5.25 13.68 15.70
CA ALA A 227 6.14 13.18 16.74
C ALA A 227 7.03 14.28 17.32
N LEU A 228 7.63 15.10 16.45
CA LEU A 228 8.42 16.26 16.85
C LEU A 228 7.59 17.20 17.73
N ASP A 229 6.38 17.57 17.28
CA ASP A 229 5.54 18.48 18.03
C ASP A 229 5.02 17.86 19.35
N HIS A 230 4.81 16.53 19.38
CA HIS A 230 4.48 15.79 20.61
C HIS A 230 5.61 15.90 21.64
N TRP A 231 6.86 15.63 21.24
CA TRP A 231 8.01 15.72 22.15
C TRP A 231 8.36 17.15 22.53
N LYS A 232 8.13 18.10 21.63
CA LYS A 232 8.24 19.53 21.95
C LYS A 232 7.27 19.95 23.04
N GLN A 233 6.00 19.58 22.92
CA GLN A 233 4.98 19.85 23.95
C GLN A 233 5.30 19.16 25.28
N ALA A 234 5.94 17.99 25.24
CA ALA A 234 6.40 17.26 26.42
C ALA A 234 7.71 17.79 27.04
N GLY A 235 8.35 18.81 26.45
CA GLY A 235 9.64 19.34 26.90
C GLY A 235 10.84 18.41 26.64
N LEU A 236 10.68 17.42 25.74
CA LEU A 236 11.72 16.44 25.38
C LEU A 236 12.47 16.83 24.10
N TYR A 237 11.97 17.85 23.38
CA TYR A 237 12.56 18.39 22.17
C TYR A 237 12.47 19.92 22.14
N ASP A 238 13.58 20.59 21.87
CA ASP A 238 13.66 22.02 21.65
C ASP A 238 14.23 22.31 20.25
N PRO A 239 13.40 22.80 19.31
CA PRO A 239 13.87 23.18 17.97
C PRO A 239 14.95 24.26 17.97
N ALA A 240 15.03 25.11 19.01
CA ALA A 240 16.08 26.12 19.14
C ALA A 240 17.41 25.53 19.63
N ASN A 241 17.37 24.34 20.26
CA ASN A 241 18.56 23.61 20.67
C ASN A 241 18.44 22.09 20.43
N PRO A 242 18.39 21.65 19.15
CA PRO A 242 18.16 20.25 18.82
C PRO A 242 19.25 19.32 19.35
N ALA A 243 20.50 19.80 19.38
CA ALA A 243 21.65 19.03 19.84
C ALA A 243 21.58 18.69 21.34
N ASN A 244 20.96 19.54 22.16
CA ASN A 244 20.79 19.32 23.60
C ASN A 244 19.42 18.74 23.97
N SER A 245 18.56 18.48 22.99
CA SER A 245 17.26 17.86 23.22
C SER A 245 17.43 16.42 23.71
N ALA A 246 16.51 15.94 24.56
CA ALA A 246 16.55 14.56 25.04
C ALA A 246 16.40 13.56 23.88
N ILE A 247 15.63 13.92 22.86
CA ILE A 247 15.37 13.11 21.67
C ILE A 247 16.03 13.76 20.45
N GLN A 248 16.72 12.96 19.64
CA GLN A 248 17.29 13.38 18.35
C GLN A 248 16.43 12.77 17.24
N ILE A 249 16.08 13.56 16.22
CA ILE A 249 15.13 13.16 15.18
C ILE A 249 15.81 13.11 13.82
N SER A 250 15.70 11.98 13.15
CA SER A 250 16.25 11.78 11.80
C SER A 250 15.18 11.28 10.84
N PHE A 251 15.24 11.77 9.61
CA PHE A 251 14.40 11.34 8.49
C PHE A 251 15.26 10.69 7.42
N ALA A 252 15.14 9.37 7.27
CA ALA A 252 15.80 8.63 6.20
C ALA A 252 14.85 8.41 5.03
N THR A 253 15.20 8.95 3.88
CA THR A 253 14.39 8.79 2.67
C THR A 253 15.24 8.28 1.53
N GLY A 254 14.70 7.33 0.75
CA GLY A 254 15.31 6.87 -0.49
C GLY A 254 15.31 7.92 -1.61
N LEU A 255 14.68 9.08 -1.39
CA LEU A 255 14.61 10.18 -2.34
C LEU A 255 15.76 11.19 -2.16
N PRO A 256 16.08 11.98 -3.19
CA PRO A 256 17.10 13.04 -3.09
C PRO A 256 16.63 14.31 -2.37
N GLY A 257 15.37 14.38 -1.93
CA GLY A 257 14.81 15.56 -1.27
C GLY A 257 13.53 15.28 -0.48
N MET A 258 13.00 16.31 0.17
CA MET A 258 11.84 16.21 1.07
C MET A 258 10.51 15.93 0.36
N PHE A 259 10.37 16.33 -0.91
CA PHE A 259 9.15 16.11 -1.67
C PHE A 259 9.41 16.12 -3.19
N GLY A 260 8.52 15.50 -3.97
CA GLY A 260 8.69 15.38 -5.42
C GLY A 260 8.37 16.64 -6.23
N VAL A 261 7.81 17.68 -5.59
CA VAL A 261 7.41 18.94 -6.24
C VAL A 261 8.27 20.08 -5.68
N PRO A 262 9.05 20.81 -6.51
CA PRO A 262 10.03 21.78 -6.04
C PRO A 262 9.49 22.82 -5.05
N LYS A 263 8.32 23.42 -5.32
CA LYS A 263 7.67 24.41 -4.43
C LYS A 263 7.51 23.86 -3.01
N TYR A 264 6.92 22.68 -2.86
CA TYR A 264 6.65 22.08 -1.56
C TYR A 264 7.91 21.47 -0.94
N SER A 265 8.82 20.93 -1.76
CA SER A 265 10.10 20.41 -1.27
C SER A 265 10.94 21.50 -0.62
N ALA A 266 11.02 22.69 -1.22
CA ALA A 266 11.72 23.83 -0.64
C ALA A 266 11.12 24.26 0.71
N ALA A 267 9.78 24.35 0.81
CA ALA A 267 9.11 24.69 2.05
C ALA A 267 9.34 23.65 3.16
N LEU A 268 9.28 22.36 2.82
CA LEU A 268 9.52 21.26 3.77
C LEU A 268 10.98 21.15 4.19
N GLU A 269 11.91 21.45 3.29
CA GLU A 269 13.33 21.51 3.60
C GLU A 269 13.66 22.67 4.54
N ALA A 270 13.07 23.86 4.31
CA ALA A 270 13.18 24.98 5.24
C ALA A 270 12.66 24.61 6.64
N LEU A 271 11.49 23.96 6.72
CA LEU A 271 10.94 23.46 8.00
C LEU A 271 11.85 22.43 8.67
N ARG A 272 12.49 21.54 7.90
CA ARG A 272 13.43 20.54 8.41
C ARG A 272 14.65 21.20 9.06
N GLN A 273 15.23 22.17 8.37
CA GLN A 273 16.40 22.91 8.86
C GLN A 273 16.04 23.78 10.07
N GLU A 274 14.94 24.54 9.99
CA GLU A 274 14.42 25.37 11.09
C GLU A 274 14.22 24.55 12.37
N ARG A 275 13.74 23.31 12.22
CA ARG A 275 13.36 22.46 13.35
C ARG A 275 14.40 21.43 13.74
N GLY A 276 15.59 21.44 13.14
CA GLY A 276 16.69 20.58 13.58
C GLY A 276 16.50 19.08 13.33
N VAL A 277 15.78 18.69 12.28
CA VAL A 277 15.63 17.29 11.89
C VAL A 277 16.77 16.88 10.97
N GLU A 278 17.50 15.82 11.29
CA GLU A 278 18.56 15.28 10.42
C GLU A 278 17.94 14.71 9.13
N GLY A 279 18.47 15.11 7.97
CA GLY A 279 18.05 14.57 6.65
C GLY A 279 19.04 13.53 6.15
N LEU A 280 18.62 12.26 6.08
CA LEU A 280 19.37 11.16 5.48
C LEU A 280 18.76 10.85 4.10
N PHE A 281 19.12 11.66 3.10
CA PHE A 281 18.63 11.51 1.72
C PHE A 281 19.34 10.37 0.98
N GLN A 282 18.65 9.75 0.03
CA GLN A 282 19.12 8.56 -0.69
C GLN A 282 19.54 7.40 0.24
N HIS A 283 18.84 7.25 1.37
CA HIS A 283 19.00 6.13 2.31
C HIS A 283 17.73 5.29 2.32
N ASP A 284 17.80 4.07 1.79
CA ASP A 284 16.66 3.17 1.63
C ASP A 284 16.76 2.02 2.63
N LEU A 285 15.82 1.91 3.56
CA LEU A 285 15.86 0.91 4.63
C LEU A 285 15.72 -0.51 4.04
N VAL A 286 16.66 -1.41 4.37
CA VAL A 286 16.68 -2.80 3.87
C VAL A 286 16.67 -3.86 4.97
N ALA A 287 17.11 -3.53 6.19
CA ALA A 287 17.05 -4.45 7.32
C ALA A 287 16.89 -3.72 8.66
N VAL A 288 16.25 -4.40 9.61
CA VAL A 288 16.13 -4.01 11.02
C VAL A 288 16.58 -5.19 11.87
N GLU A 289 17.62 -5.01 12.67
CA GLU A 289 18.19 -6.03 13.55
C GLU A 289 18.38 -5.43 14.95
N GLY A 290 17.55 -5.83 15.91
CA GLY A 290 17.51 -5.21 17.23
C GLY A 290 17.23 -3.70 17.13
N ASN A 291 18.15 -2.89 17.64
CA ASN A 291 18.11 -1.42 17.60
C ASN A 291 18.90 -0.82 16.42
N THR A 292 19.28 -1.63 15.42
CA THR A 292 20.08 -1.20 14.28
C THR A 292 19.26 -1.27 12.99
N ALA A 293 19.19 -0.15 12.28
CA ALA A 293 18.60 -0.01 10.96
C ALA A 293 19.72 0.04 9.90
N THR A 294 19.63 -0.82 8.89
CA THR A 294 20.57 -0.87 7.77
C THR A 294 19.94 -0.30 6.52
N PHE A 295 20.61 0.69 5.91
CA PHE A 295 20.17 1.40 4.72
C PHE A 295 21.08 1.08 3.53
N ALA A 296 20.48 0.79 2.38
CA ALA A 296 21.20 0.86 1.11
C ALA A 296 21.36 2.32 0.68
N LYS A 297 22.56 2.70 0.23
CA LYS A 297 22.81 4.04 -0.31
C LYS A 297 22.37 4.12 -1.78
N GLY A 298 21.62 5.16 -2.12
CA GLY A 298 21.17 5.47 -3.47
C GLY A 298 22.22 6.19 -4.34
N ASP A 299 23.48 6.21 -3.91
CA ASP A 299 24.62 6.80 -4.63
C ASP A 299 25.20 5.89 -5.73
N GLY A 300 24.60 4.72 -5.95
CA GLY A 300 25.05 3.72 -6.94
C GLY A 300 26.29 2.94 -6.50
N SER A 301 26.84 3.19 -5.30
CA SER A 301 28.02 2.47 -4.80
C SER A 301 27.73 1.04 -4.35
N GLY A 302 26.44 0.68 -4.19
CA GLY A 302 26.03 -0.57 -3.55
C GLY A 302 26.34 -0.62 -2.05
N GLY A 303 26.88 0.46 -1.47
CA GLY A 303 27.25 0.54 -0.07
C GLY A 303 26.05 0.56 0.86
N GLN A 304 26.23 0.00 2.05
CA GLN A 304 25.25 0.06 3.12
C GLN A 304 25.74 0.93 4.28
N VAL A 305 24.79 1.52 5.00
CA VAL A 305 25.06 2.33 6.18
C VAL A 305 24.15 1.89 7.30
N GLN A 306 24.71 1.74 8.49
CA GLN A 306 23.97 1.41 9.70
C GLN A 306 23.69 2.67 10.53
N ARG A 307 22.51 2.68 11.16
CA ARG A 307 22.09 3.69 12.13
C ARG A 307 21.43 2.98 13.30
N GLU A 308 21.86 3.31 14.50
CA GLU A 308 21.15 2.92 15.71
C GLU A 308 19.91 3.80 15.89
N PHE A 309 18.86 3.23 16.46
CA PHE A 309 17.65 3.93 16.83
C PHE A 309 17.13 3.44 18.19
N ASP A 310 16.45 4.31 18.92
CA ASP A 310 15.66 3.95 20.10
C ASP A 310 14.16 3.88 19.75
N LEU A 311 13.73 4.57 18.69
CA LEU A 311 12.41 4.45 18.09
C LEU A 311 12.54 4.44 16.57
N LEU A 312 11.77 3.57 15.91
CA LEU A 312 11.73 3.50 14.45
C LEU A 312 10.29 3.52 13.94
N HIS A 313 9.96 4.54 13.15
CA HIS A 313 8.78 4.50 12.30
C HIS A 313 9.20 4.04 10.89
N VAL A 314 8.63 2.92 10.45
CA VAL A 314 8.98 2.29 9.18
C VAL A 314 7.89 2.45 8.14
N VAL A 315 8.32 2.74 6.92
CA VAL A 315 7.48 2.62 5.73
C VAL A 315 8.05 1.51 4.83
N PRO A 316 7.37 0.36 4.72
CA PRO A 316 7.84 -0.74 3.87
C PRO A 316 7.68 -0.42 2.38
N LYS A 317 8.33 -1.21 1.53
CA LYS A 317 8.12 -1.13 0.08
C LYS A 317 6.67 -1.44 -0.26
N MET A 318 6.18 -0.80 -1.31
CA MET A 318 4.85 -1.05 -1.84
C MET A 318 4.96 -1.40 -3.32
N GLY A 319 3.97 -2.11 -3.82
CA GLY A 319 3.92 -2.51 -5.21
C GLY A 319 2.58 -3.08 -5.61
N PRO A 320 2.40 -3.41 -6.89
CA PRO A 320 1.17 -4.03 -7.37
C PRO A 320 0.93 -5.37 -6.68
N HIS A 321 -0.34 -5.74 -6.52
CA HIS A 321 -0.72 -7.07 -6.06
C HIS A 321 -0.25 -8.13 -7.07
N ALA A 322 0.14 -9.32 -6.59
CA ALA A 322 0.69 -10.38 -7.44
C ALA A 322 -0.26 -10.79 -8.57
N PHE A 323 -1.57 -10.90 -8.29
CA PHE A 323 -2.58 -11.26 -9.29
C PHE A 323 -2.77 -10.18 -10.38
N VAL A 324 -2.39 -8.93 -10.12
CA VAL A 324 -2.33 -7.87 -11.15
C VAL A 324 -0.99 -7.95 -11.87
N LYS A 325 0.12 -7.95 -11.13
CA LYS A 325 1.48 -7.94 -11.66
C LYS A 325 1.76 -9.08 -12.66
N ASN A 326 1.22 -10.26 -12.38
CA ASN A 326 1.45 -11.46 -13.19
C ASN A 326 0.36 -11.64 -14.27
N SER A 327 -0.53 -10.66 -14.46
CA SER A 327 -1.63 -10.76 -15.42
C SER A 327 -1.31 -10.12 -16.77
N PRO A 328 -2.08 -10.43 -17.83
CA PRO A 328 -1.96 -9.74 -19.12
C PRO A 328 -2.32 -8.25 -19.08
N LEU A 329 -2.85 -7.74 -17.96
CA LEU A 329 -3.25 -6.33 -17.79
C LEU A 329 -2.11 -5.43 -17.31
N ALA A 330 -0.98 -6.02 -16.92
CA ALA A 330 0.11 -5.29 -16.29
C ALA A 330 1.07 -4.63 -17.29
N ASP A 331 1.59 -3.46 -16.91
CA ASP A 331 2.76 -2.84 -17.51
C ASP A 331 4.06 -3.52 -17.02
N ALA A 332 5.21 -3.01 -17.49
CA ALA A 332 6.52 -3.56 -17.10
C ALA A 332 6.83 -3.42 -15.59
N ALA A 333 6.19 -2.48 -14.88
CA ALA A 333 6.32 -2.31 -13.44
C ALA A 333 5.32 -3.17 -12.64
N GLY A 334 4.35 -3.81 -13.33
CA GLY A 334 3.33 -4.68 -12.75
C GLY A 334 2.00 -3.97 -12.43
N PHE A 335 1.85 -2.68 -12.73
CA PHE A 335 0.61 -1.93 -12.52
C PHE A 335 -0.32 -2.09 -13.73
N VAL A 336 -1.63 -1.83 -13.59
CA VAL A 336 -2.55 -1.92 -14.74
C VAL A 336 -2.17 -0.88 -15.81
N ASP A 337 -1.88 -1.34 -17.03
CA ASP A 337 -1.34 -0.52 -18.13
C ASP A 337 -2.40 0.36 -18.78
N VAL A 338 -2.58 1.56 -18.24
CA VAL A 338 -3.58 2.53 -18.71
C VAL A 338 -2.97 3.73 -19.40
N ASP A 339 -3.75 4.32 -20.29
CA ASP A 339 -3.49 5.64 -20.84
C ASP A 339 -3.64 6.72 -19.77
N ASN A 340 -2.69 7.66 -19.75
CA ASN A 340 -2.53 8.62 -18.66
C ASN A 340 -3.66 9.66 -18.60
N ALA A 341 -4.31 9.92 -19.73
CA ALA A 341 -5.38 10.92 -19.82
C ALA A 341 -6.75 10.26 -19.67
N THR A 342 -6.99 9.16 -20.37
CA THR A 342 -8.33 8.57 -20.49
C THR A 342 -8.64 7.53 -19.42
N THR A 343 -7.63 6.98 -18.72
CA THR A 343 -7.72 5.87 -17.74
C THR A 343 -8.11 4.51 -18.33
N GLN A 344 -8.25 4.45 -19.67
CA GLN A 344 -8.52 3.21 -20.39
C GLN A 344 -7.25 2.38 -20.51
N HIS A 345 -7.36 1.06 -20.41
CA HIS A 345 -6.24 0.17 -20.66
C HIS A 345 -5.74 0.31 -22.11
N LYS A 346 -4.43 0.36 -22.31
CA LYS A 346 -3.82 0.64 -23.63
C LYS A 346 -4.19 -0.42 -24.67
N LYS A 347 -4.05 -1.69 -24.30
CA LYS A 347 -4.40 -2.87 -25.11
C LYS A 347 -5.91 -3.22 -25.12
N PHE A 348 -6.54 -3.45 -23.96
CA PHE A 348 -7.92 -3.94 -23.86
C PHE A 348 -8.93 -2.80 -23.69
N LYS A 349 -9.70 -2.47 -24.73
CA LYS A 349 -10.54 -1.26 -24.75
C LYS A 349 -11.74 -1.27 -23.79
N ASN A 350 -12.09 -2.43 -23.24
CA ASN A 350 -13.12 -2.58 -22.22
C ASN A 350 -12.56 -2.76 -20.80
N VAL A 351 -11.26 -2.48 -20.60
CA VAL A 351 -10.61 -2.52 -19.29
C VAL A 351 -10.18 -1.12 -18.86
N TRP A 352 -10.34 -0.81 -17.58
CA TRP A 352 -10.10 0.52 -17.00
C TRP A 352 -9.38 0.40 -15.65
N SER A 353 -8.60 1.41 -15.28
CA SER A 353 -7.99 1.47 -13.94
C SER A 353 -7.67 2.90 -13.51
N ILE A 354 -7.85 3.15 -12.21
CA ILE A 354 -7.54 4.39 -11.50
C ILE A 354 -6.95 4.08 -10.12
N GLY A 355 -6.55 5.10 -9.37
CA GLY A 355 -6.01 4.94 -8.02
C GLY A 355 -4.69 4.18 -7.98
N ASP A 356 -4.43 3.51 -6.87
CA ASP A 356 -3.09 3.00 -6.59
C ASP A 356 -2.67 1.81 -7.48
N ALA A 357 -3.61 1.11 -8.11
CA ALA A 357 -3.36 -0.05 -8.97
C ALA A 357 -2.94 0.31 -10.41
N SER A 358 -3.24 1.53 -10.85
CA SER A 358 -2.99 1.98 -12.22
C SER A 358 -1.54 2.39 -12.45
N SER A 359 -1.11 2.42 -13.72
CA SER A 359 0.17 2.96 -14.16
C SER A 359 0.22 4.50 -14.24
N LEU A 360 -0.83 5.21 -13.76
CA LEU A 360 -0.92 6.67 -13.86
C LEU A 360 0.29 7.34 -13.17
N PRO A 361 1.05 8.22 -13.86
CA PRO A 361 2.30 8.79 -13.35
C PRO A 361 2.05 10.00 -12.43
N THR A 362 1.25 9.81 -11.38
CA THR A 362 0.98 10.82 -10.35
C THR A 362 1.11 10.22 -8.95
N SER A 363 0.98 11.06 -7.91
CA SER A 363 0.94 10.56 -6.53
C SER A 363 -0.35 9.79 -6.27
N LYS A 364 -0.18 8.55 -5.81
CA LYS A 364 -1.23 7.62 -5.41
C LYS A 364 -1.91 8.08 -4.12
N THR A 365 -3.04 8.78 -4.25
CA THR A 365 -3.78 9.39 -3.13
C THR A 365 -5.29 9.30 -3.34
N THR A 366 -6.05 9.37 -2.23
CA THR A 366 -7.52 9.53 -2.29
C THR A 366 -7.94 10.78 -3.07
N ALA A 367 -7.16 11.85 -3.03
CA ALA A 367 -7.47 13.07 -3.78
C ALA A 367 -7.33 12.85 -5.30
N ALA A 368 -6.33 12.08 -5.74
CA ALA A 368 -6.21 11.68 -7.15
C ALA A 368 -7.45 10.92 -7.62
N ILE A 369 -7.92 9.95 -6.83
CA ILE A 369 -9.14 9.18 -7.12
C ILE A 369 -10.35 10.10 -7.33
N THR A 370 -10.47 11.21 -6.58
CA THR A 370 -11.59 12.16 -6.76
C THR A 370 -11.61 12.84 -8.13
N ALA A 371 -10.44 13.01 -8.76
CA ALA A 371 -10.32 13.60 -10.09
C ALA A 371 -10.29 12.55 -11.21
N GLU A 372 -9.77 11.36 -10.93
CA GLU A 372 -9.71 10.22 -11.86
C GLU A 372 -11.08 9.61 -12.11
N THR A 373 -11.92 9.47 -11.06
CA THR A 373 -13.21 8.76 -11.16
C THR A 373 -14.15 9.37 -12.20
N PRO A 374 -14.40 10.70 -12.22
CA PRO A 374 -15.28 11.29 -13.23
C PRO A 374 -14.76 11.11 -14.68
N VAL A 375 -13.44 11.06 -14.87
CA VAL A 375 -12.82 10.81 -16.19
C VAL A 375 -13.08 9.38 -16.63
N LEU A 376 -12.83 8.40 -15.74
CA LEU A 376 -13.13 6.99 -16.01
C LEU A 376 -14.60 6.80 -16.32
N VAL A 377 -15.51 7.30 -15.47
CA VAL A 377 -16.96 7.12 -15.63
C VAL A 377 -17.43 7.67 -16.98
N ARG A 378 -17.03 8.89 -17.34
CA ARG A 378 -17.40 9.49 -18.63
C ARG A 378 -16.88 8.69 -19.81
N ASN A 379 -15.61 8.27 -19.77
CA ASN A 379 -15.00 7.54 -20.88
C ASN A 379 -15.55 6.11 -21.00
N LEU A 380 -15.86 5.45 -19.89
CA LEU A 380 -16.48 4.13 -19.87
C LEU A 380 -17.88 4.18 -20.50
N LEU A 381 -18.73 5.12 -20.09
CA LEU A 381 -20.07 5.27 -20.66
C LEU A 381 -20.03 5.53 -22.17
N ARG A 382 -19.07 6.37 -22.62
CA ARG A 382 -18.84 6.59 -24.04
C ARG A 382 -18.41 5.32 -24.77
N ALA A 383 -17.51 4.53 -24.17
CA ALA A 383 -17.07 3.27 -24.76
C ALA A 383 -18.22 2.25 -24.87
N VAL A 384 -19.13 2.20 -23.89
CA VAL A 384 -20.37 1.39 -23.95
C VAL A 384 -21.25 1.83 -25.13
N GLU A 385 -21.28 3.13 -25.45
CA GLU A 385 -21.97 3.68 -26.62
C GLU A 385 -21.18 3.55 -27.95
N GLY A 386 -20.02 2.88 -27.95
CA GLY A 386 -19.15 2.76 -29.13
C GLY A 386 -18.44 4.06 -29.52
N LYS A 387 -18.39 5.06 -28.63
CA LYS A 387 -17.73 6.35 -28.85
C LYS A 387 -16.32 6.36 -28.25
N ALA A 388 -15.43 7.14 -28.88
CA ALA A 388 -14.09 7.36 -28.36
C ALA A 388 -14.10 8.15 -27.04
N PRO A 389 -13.16 7.89 -26.11
CA PRO A 389 -12.92 8.71 -24.92
C PRO A 389 -12.73 10.20 -25.26
N ASP A 390 -13.26 11.09 -24.43
CA ASP A 390 -13.16 12.55 -24.61
C ASP A 390 -12.87 13.33 -23.32
N ALA A 391 -12.83 12.64 -22.17
CA ALA A 391 -12.42 13.21 -20.90
C ALA A 391 -10.95 12.93 -20.64
N GLU A 392 -10.24 13.93 -20.12
CA GLU A 392 -8.81 13.84 -19.82
C GLU A 392 -8.55 14.13 -18.35
N TYR A 393 -7.77 13.25 -17.72
CA TYR A 393 -7.17 13.43 -16.43
C TYR A 393 -5.81 14.11 -16.57
N ASP A 394 -5.61 15.21 -15.86
CA ASP A 394 -4.38 15.99 -15.93
C ASP A 394 -3.33 15.59 -14.88
N GLY A 395 -3.59 14.53 -14.11
CA GLY A 395 -2.71 14.07 -13.04
C GLY A 395 -2.94 14.73 -11.70
N TYR A 396 -4.03 15.50 -11.53
CA TYR A 396 -4.35 16.17 -10.26
C TYR A 396 -4.28 15.22 -9.06
N THR A 397 -3.58 15.64 -8.01
CA THR A 397 -3.49 14.93 -6.74
C THR A 397 -3.26 15.93 -5.61
N SER A 398 -3.50 15.51 -4.37
CA SER A 398 -3.31 16.34 -3.18
C SER A 398 -2.68 15.56 -2.04
N CYS A 399 -1.83 16.24 -1.28
CA CYS A 399 -1.20 15.73 -0.08
C CYS A 399 -1.31 16.75 1.07
N PRO A 400 -2.32 16.64 1.95
CA PRO A 400 -2.41 17.43 3.18
C PRO A 400 -1.34 16.96 4.18
N LEU A 401 -0.23 17.67 4.24
CA LEU A 401 0.93 17.41 5.09
C LEU A 401 0.70 18.04 6.46
N THR A 402 0.40 17.23 7.47
CA THR A 402 0.46 17.68 8.87
C THR A 402 1.90 18.02 9.21
N THR A 403 2.15 19.27 9.56
CA THR A 403 3.48 19.77 9.91
C THR A 403 3.63 20.03 11.42
N GLU A 404 2.54 20.01 12.18
CA GLU A 404 2.48 20.03 13.64
C GLU A 404 1.03 19.77 14.07
N TYR A 405 0.76 19.62 15.37
CA TYR A 405 -0.61 19.56 15.84
C TYR A 405 -1.32 20.87 15.51
N GLY A 406 -2.45 20.76 14.81
CA GLY A 406 -3.26 21.93 14.48
C GLY A 406 -2.85 22.68 13.21
N LYS A 407 -1.80 22.27 12.46
CA LYS A 407 -1.48 22.88 11.16
C LYS A 407 -1.22 21.85 10.06
N VAL A 408 -1.61 22.23 8.84
CA VAL A 408 -1.37 21.46 7.61
C VAL A 408 -0.81 22.37 6.53
N LEU A 409 0.22 21.92 5.84
CA LEU A 409 0.65 22.39 4.52
C LEU A 409 -0.11 21.59 3.46
N LEU A 410 -0.80 22.24 2.54
CA LEU A 410 -1.66 21.56 1.56
C LEU A 410 -1.01 21.56 0.18
N ALA A 411 -0.28 20.49 -0.14
CA ALA A 411 0.31 20.32 -1.46
C ALA A 411 -0.75 19.85 -2.46
N GLU A 412 -0.91 20.57 -3.58
CA GLU A 412 -1.78 20.18 -4.69
C GLU A 412 -1.05 20.42 -6.01
N PHE A 413 -1.06 19.42 -6.88
CA PHE A 413 -0.30 19.46 -8.12
C PHE A 413 -0.88 18.50 -9.14
N LYS A 414 -0.45 18.64 -10.39
CA LYS A 414 -0.84 17.81 -11.53
C LYS A 414 0.39 17.12 -12.14
N TYR A 415 0.24 16.48 -13.30
CA TYR A 415 1.39 15.88 -14.01
C TYR A 415 2.54 16.86 -14.19
N ALA A 416 3.75 16.30 -14.30
CA ALA A 416 5.03 17.03 -14.31
C ALA A 416 5.30 17.85 -13.03
N GLY A 417 4.59 17.58 -11.93
CA GLY A 417 4.83 18.24 -10.65
C GLY A 417 4.44 19.73 -10.64
N VAL A 418 3.55 20.15 -11.52
CA VAL A 418 3.09 21.54 -11.60
C VAL A 418 2.05 21.81 -10.50
N PRO A 419 2.25 22.82 -9.61
CA PRO A 419 1.26 23.17 -8.59
C PRO A 419 -0.11 23.51 -9.18
N LYS A 420 -1.18 23.04 -8.52
CA LYS A 420 -2.58 23.27 -8.90
C LYS A 420 -3.41 23.46 -7.62
N GLU A 421 -3.21 24.62 -7.00
CA GLU A 421 -3.73 24.94 -5.66
C GLU A 421 -5.18 25.44 -5.69
N THR A 422 -6.07 24.76 -4.99
CA THR A 422 -7.50 25.09 -4.92
C THR A 422 -7.71 26.47 -4.30
N PHE A 423 -7.13 26.72 -3.13
CA PHE A 423 -7.27 27.99 -2.41
C PHE A 423 -6.29 29.06 -2.89
N GLY A 424 -5.20 28.66 -3.55
CA GLY A 424 -4.29 29.58 -4.22
C GLY A 424 -4.98 30.28 -5.39
N GLY A 425 -5.67 29.52 -6.25
CA GLY A 425 -6.40 30.07 -7.39
C GLY A 425 -7.64 30.88 -6.99
N TRP A 426 -8.36 30.49 -5.94
CA TRP A 426 -9.61 31.15 -5.55
C TRP A 426 -9.42 32.34 -4.59
N PHE A 427 -8.41 32.28 -3.72
CA PHE A 427 -8.26 33.23 -2.61
C PHE A 427 -6.84 33.80 -2.45
N GLY A 428 -5.91 33.49 -3.36
CA GLY A 428 -4.51 33.93 -3.25
C GLY A 428 -3.78 33.33 -2.04
N ILE A 429 -4.29 32.23 -1.48
CA ILE A 429 -3.72 31.59 -0.30
C ILE A 429 -2.54 30.73 -0.72
N ASP A 430 -1.32 31.09 -0.28
CA ASP A 430 -0.18 30.18 -0.43
C ASP A 430 -0.37 28.95 0.46
N GLN A 431 -0.50 27.79 -0.19
CA GLN A 431 -0.75 26.51 0.47
C GLN A 431 0.52 25.82 0.96
N ALA A 432 1.70 26.34 0.59
CA ALA A 432 2.98 25.91 1.17
C ALA A 432 3.15 26.39 2.63
N VAL A 433 2.36 27.38 3.07
CA VAL A 433 2.35 27.84 4.46
C VAL A 433 1.44 26.94 5.31
N PRO A 434 1.92 26.36 6.43
CA PRO A 434 1.09 25.58 7.34
C PRO A 434 -0.07 26.39 7.96
N ARG A 435 -1.30 25.87 7.88
CA ARG A 435 -2.52 26.58 8.34
C ARG A 435 -3.45 25.73 9.21
N LYS A 436 -4.10 26.39 10.18
CA LYS A 436 -5.13 25.79 11.04
C LYS A 436 -6.39 25.39 10.27
N ALA A 437 -6.78 26.18 9.27
CA ALA A 437 -7.94 25.86 8.43
C ALA A 437 -7.76 24.50 7.72
N PHE A 438 -6.58 24.26 7.13
CA PHE A 438 -6.28 23.00 6.47
C PHE A 438 -6.18 21.82 7.43
N TRP A 439 -5.81 22.06 8.69
CA TRP A 439 -5.91 21.05 9.74
C TRP A 439 -7.36 20.64 9.99
N GLN A 440 -8.30 21.58 10.04
CA GLN A 440 -9.73 21.25 10.20
C GLN A 440 -10.28 20.49 9.00
N LEU A 441 -9.83 20.85 7.79
CA LEU A 441 -10.14 20.08 6.58
C LEU A 441 -9.69 18.63 6.73
N LYS A 442 -8.42 18.41 7.07
CA LYS A 442 -7.85 17.08 7.26
C LYS A 442 -8.54 16.31 8.39
N LYS A 443 -8.65 16.90 9.58
CA LYS A 443 -9.07 16.23 10.80
C LYS A 443 -10.57 15.88 10.79
N ASN A 444 -11.41 16.79 10.32
CA ASN A 444 -12.85 16.71 10.48
C ASN A 444 -13.59 16.57 9.14
N PHE A 445 -13.33 17.49 8.19
CA PHE A 445 -14.09 17.53 6.95
C PHE A 445 -13.81 16.34 6.02
N PHE A 446 -12.54 15.99 5.79
CA PHE A 446 -12.18 14.90 4.87
C PHE A 446 -12.70 13.53 5.32
N PRO A 447 -12.60 13.11 6.60
CA PRO A 447 -13.24 11.88 7.06
C PRO A 447 -14.76 11.92 6.90
N TRP A 448 -15.39 13.05 7.20
CA TRP A 448 -16.84 13.21 7.07
C TRP A 448 -17.28 13.11 5.60
N VAL A 449 -16.68 13.87 4.69
CA VAL A 449 -17.06 13.85 3.26
C VAL A 449 -16.69 12.52 2.61
N TYR A 450 -15.63 11.86 3.08
CA TYR A 450 -15.22 10.55 2.60
C TYR A 450 -16.35 9.52 2.73
N TYR A 451 -16.87 9.34 3.95
CA TYR A 451 -17.90 8.33 4.22
C TYR A 451 -19.30 8.76 3.77
N ASN A 452 -19.63 10.05 3.85
CA ASN A 452 -20.98 10.50 3.50
C ASN A 452 -21.17 10.71 2.00
N ASN A 453 -20.09 10.97 1.24
CA ASN A 453 -20.20 11.37 -0.16
C ASN A 453 -19.21 10.65 -1.09
N LEU A 454 -17.91 10.60 -0.76
CA LEU A 454 -16.92 10.06 -1.70
C LEU A 454 -17.12 8.58 -2.02
N VAL A 455 -17.26 7.73 -0.99
CA VAL A 455 -17.49 6.30 -1.20
C VAL A 455 -18.88 6.01 -1.79
N ASN A 456 -19.80 6.97 -1.66
CA ASN A 456 -21.13 6.93 -2.28
C ASN A 456 -21.14 7.60 -3.66
N GLY A 457 -19.99 7.97 -4.24
CA GLY A 457 -19.93 8.51 -5.60
C GLY A 457 -20.54 9.91 -5.78
N THR A 458 -20.66 10.73 -4.75
CA THR A 458 -21.26 12.08 -4.83
C THR A 458 -20.27 13.22 -4.54
N TRP A 459 -18.97 12.93 -4.48
CA TRP A 459 -17.92 13.93 -4.23
C TRP A 459 -16.82 13.93 -5.30
N GLY A 460 -16.62 15.08 -5.93
CA GLY A 460 -15.65 15.31 -7.01
C GLY A 460 -14.38 16.04 -6.58
N GLY A 461 -14.02 15.96 -5.29
CA GLY A 461 -12.82 16.62 -4.77
C GLY A 461 -12.96 18.15 -4.77
N PRO A 462 -11.97 18.91 -5.25
CA PRO A 462 -12.06 20.38 -5.33
C PRO A 462 -13.26 20.92 -6.12
N LYS A 463 -13.86 20.10 -6.99
CA LYS A 463 -15.07 20.49 -7.74
C LYS A 463 -16.35 20.43 -6.90
N GLY A 464 -16.27 19.98 -5.65
CA GLY A 464 -17.41 19.89 -4.74
C GLY A 464 -18.27 18.64 -4.96
N TRP A 465 -19.55 18.75 -4.66
CA TRP A 465 -20.53 17.69 -4.86
C TRP A 465 -20.81 17.46 -6.34
N LEU A 466 -20.85 16.18 -6.72
CA LEU A 466 -21.30 15.77 -8.05
C LEU A 466 -22.82 15.88 -8.11
N ARG A 467 -23.34 16.32 -9.25
CA ARG A 467 -24.78 16.47 -9.50
C ARG A 467 -25.33 15.26 -10.23
#